data_AF-F0GVK6-F1
#
_entry.id   AF-F0GVK6-F1
#
_cell.length_a   1.000
_cell.length_b   1.000
_cell.length_c   1.000
_cell.angle_alpha   90.00
_cell.angle_beta   90.00
_cell.angle_gamma   90.00
#
_symmetry.space_group_name_H-M   'P 1'
#
loop_
_entity.id
_entity.type
_entity.pdbx_description
1 polymer ?
#
loop_
_entity_poly.entity_id
_entity_poly.type
_entity_poly.pdbx_seq_one_letter_code
_entity_poly.pdbx_strand_id
1 'polypeptide(L)'
;MSFRKPINLSWLVEKWTLIDEDSYLKNMWLNTESLDFIRINQEIQTPEDIEKNYIDIDQDVENFVLLPTADELDEHELREAFIASLDKHQRDNFLDNYDGIDPREEFLDIVYEQGLESEWNSFRDKAAADILLTWALGESIPVNKDMETININKL
;
A
#
# COMPACT_ATOMS: atom_id res chain seq x y z
N MET A 1 26.60 2.15 -15.61
CA MET A 1 25.52 1.44 -14.89
C MET A 1 25.58 1.91 -13.45
N SER A 2 24.64 2.77 -13.05
CA SER A 2 24.46 3.12 -11.63
C SER A 2 24.03 1.84 -10.91
N PHE A 3 24.80 1.38 -9.93
CA PHE A 3 24.37 0.28 -9.07
C PHE A 3 23.31 0.84 -8.12
N ARG A 4 22.04 0.78 -8.52
CA ARG A 4 20.93 1.14 -7.64
C ARG A 4 20.97 0.26 -6.41
N LYS A 5 21.06 0.87 -5.24
CA LYS A 5 20.99 0.14 -3.98
C LYS A 5 19.59 -0.47 -3.85
N PRO A 6 19.47 -1.71 -3.38
CA PRO A 6 18.16 -2.30 -3.16
C PRO A 6 17.40 -1.52 -2.09
N ILE A 7 16.12 -1.25 -2.36
CA ILE A 7 15.20 -0.62 -1.41
C ILE A 7 14.63 -1.70 -0.50
N ASN A 8 14.55 -1.45 0.80
CA ASN A 8 13.87 -2.37 1.72
C ASN A 8 12.35 -2.31 1.47
N LEU A 9 11.71 -3.47 1.34
CA LEU A 9 10.27 -3.56 1.10
C LEU A 9 9.47 -2.97 2.27
N SER A 10 9.90 -3.24 3.51
CA SER A 10 9.30 -2.68 4.72
C SER A 10 9.26 -1.15 4.71
N TRP A 11 10.34 -0.52 4.26
CA TRP A 11 10.44 0.93 4.14
C TRP A 11 9.50 1.47 3.05
N LEU A 12 9.38 0.76 1.92
CA LEU A 12 8.48 1.15 0.85
C LEU A 12 7.01 1.08 1.29
N VAL A 13 6.64 0.03 2.04
CA VAL A 13 5.31 -0.12 2.65
C VAL A 13 5.02 1.03 3.61
N GLU A 14 5.94 1.32 4.55
CA GLU A 14 5.77 2.43 5.51
C GLU A 14 5.50 3.77 4.80
N LYS A 15 6.16 4.02 3.66
CA LYS A 15 5.97 5.27 2.92
C LYS A 15 4.67 5.28 2.11
N TRP A 16 4.26 4.13 1.61
CA TRP A 16 3.06 3.97 0.80
C TRP A 16 1.78 4.01 1.64
N THR A 17 1.77 3.43 2.84
CA THR A 17 0.60 3.46 3.72
C THR A 17 0.28 4.87 4.24
N LEU A 18 1.22 5.81 4.19
CA LEU A 18 0.93 7.23 4.43
C LEU A 18 0.01 7.85 3.37
N ILE A 19 -0.12 7.23 2.19
CA ILE A 19 -1.09 7.64 1.17
C ILE A 19 -2.51 7.33 1.62
N ASP A 20 -2.70 6.17 2.25
CA ASP A 20 -4.00 5.73 2.78
C ASP A 20 -4.51 6.65 3.91
N GLU A 21 -3.59 7.22 4.70
CA GLU A 21 -3.94 8.11 5.81
C GLU A 21 -4.30 9.55 5.38
N ASP A 22 -3.81 10.02 4.22
CA ASP A 22 -4.06 11.39 3.73
C ASP A 22 -5.06 11.37 2.56
N SER A 23 -6.34 11.56 2.87
CA SER A 23 -7.45 11.61 1.89
C SER A 23 -7.29 12.66 0.77
N TYR A 24 -6.37 13.61 0.90
CA TYR A 24 -6.07 14.60 -0.14
C TYR A 24 -4.97 14.15 -1.09
N LEU A 25 -4.17 13.15 -0.71
CA LEU A 25 -3.09 12.62 -1.54
C LEU A 25 -3.67 11.72 -2.63
N LYS A 26 -3.35 12.03 -3.90
CA LYS A 26 -3.87 11.29 -5.06
C LYS A 26 -2.86 10.33 -5.65
N ASN A 27 -1.58 10.71 -5.62
CA ASN A 27 -0.50 9.85 -6.06
C ASN A 27 0.81 10.25 -5.39
N MET A 28 1.75 9.32 -5.42
CA MET A 28 3.09 9.53 -4.92
C MET A 28 4.09 9.02 -5.94
N TRP A 29 5.19 9.75 -6.12
CA TRP A 29 6.27 9.40 -7.04
C TRP A 29 7.56 9.20 -6.25
N LEU A 30 8.32 8.16 -6.59
CA LEU A 30 9.60 7.83 -5.96
C LEU A 30 10.74 8.13 -6.93
N ASN A 31 11.70 8.94 -6.50
CA ASN A 31 13.00 9.01 -7.16
C ASN A 31 13.79 7.75 -6.84
N THR A 32 14.04 6.91 -7.84
CA THR A 32 14.70 5.61 -7.65
C THR A 32 16.22 5.71 -7.42
N GLU A 33 16.83 6.88 -7.60
CA GLU A 33 18.25 7.13 -7.30
C GLU A 33 18.42 7.81 -5.93
N SER A 34 17.65 8.87 -5.63
CA SER A 34 17.78 9.64 -4.37
C SER A 34 16.93 9.10 -3.21
N LEU A 35 15.90 8.30 -3.52
CA LEU A 35 14.86 7.84 -2.58
C LEU A 35 13.98 8.97 -2.01
N ASP A 36 13.91 10.10 -2.72
CA ASP A 36 12.97 11.19 -2.41
C ASP A 36 11.56 10.88 -2.94
N PHE A 37 10.56 11.41 -2.25
CA PHE A 37 9.15 11.30 -2.67
C PHE A 37 8.58 12.64 -3.06
N ILE A 38 7.80 12.65 -4.14
CA ILE A 38 6.88 13.73 -4.45
C ILE A 38 5.48 13.25 -4.13
N ARG A 39 4.76 14.06 -3.35
CA ARG A 39 3.37 13.85 -2.99
C ARG A 39 2.51 14.85 -3.75
N ILE A 40 1.53 14.35 -4.49
CA ILE A 40 0.72 15.18 -5.36
C ILE A 40 -0.76 15.00 -5.04
N ASN A 41 -1.42 16.10 -4.74
CA ASN A 41 -2.84 16.16 -4.38
C ASN A 41 -3.76 16.42 -5.60
N GLN A 42 -3.20 16.27 -6.80
CA GLN A 42 -3.87 16.43 -8.09
C GLN A 42 -3.77 15.12 -8.86
N GLU A 43 -4.70 14.89 -9.78
CA GLU A 43 -4.66 13.75 -10.72
C GLU A 43 -3.54 13.96 -11.76
N ILE A 44 -2.29 13.81 -11.31
CA ILE A 44 -1.08 13.86 -12.11
C ILE A 44 -0.63 12.42 -12.33
N GLN A 45 -0.68 11.96 -13.57
CA GLN A 45 -0.38 10.57 -13.93
C GLN A 45 0.83 10.44 -14.86
N THR A 46 1.40 11.55 -15.32
CA THR A 46 2.49 11.54 -16.30
C THR A 46 3.72 12.34 -15.83
N PRO A 47 4.93 11.97 -16.29
CA PRO A 47 6.14 12.78 -16.04
C PRO A 47 6.02 14.23 -16.52
N GLU A 48 5.31 14.46 -17.63
CA GLU A 48 5.06 15.79 -18.22
C GLU A 48 4.24 16.70 -17.30
N ASP A 49 3.34 16.10 -16.51
CA ASP A 49 2.58 16.81 -15.49
C ASP A 49 3.46 17.19 -14.28
N ILE A 50 4.49 16.40 -13.95
CA ILE A 50 5.46 16.73 -12.89
C ILE A 50 6.28 17.95 -13.31
N GLU A 51 6.88 17.92 -14.50
CA GLU A 51 7.67 19.02 -15.08
C GLU A 51 6.89 20.34 -15.10
N LYS A 52 5.60 20.27 -15.42
CA LYS A 52 4.74 21.45 -15.53
C LYS A 52 4.32 22.03 -14.17
N ASN A 53 4.18 21.20 -13.15
CA ASN A 53 3.62 21.61 -11.85
C ASN A 53 4.68 21.77 -10.75
N TYR A 54 5.87 21.21 -10.93
CA TYR A 54 6.94 21.25 -9.95
C TYR A 54 8.24 21.82 -10.57
N ILE A 55 8.43 23.12 -10.33
CA ILE A 55 9.42 24.00 -10.98
C ILE A 55 10.88 23.65 -10.64
N ASP A 56 11.13 22.84 -9.60
CA ASP A 56 12.49 22.51 -9.12
C ASP A 56 12.97 21.08 -9.48
N ILE A 57 12.21 20.33 -10.28
CA ILE A 57 12.48 18.90 -10.58
C ILE A 57 13.07 18.70 -11.98
N ASP A 58 13.35 19.78 -12.72
CA ASP A 58 13.90 19.77 -14.09
C ASP A 58 15.19 18.93 -14.27
N GLN A 59 15.88 18.58 -13.17
CA GLN A 59 16.93 17.57 -13.17
C GLN A 59 16.38 16.32 -12.47
N ASP A 60 16.38 15.19 -13.17
CA ASP A 60 16.04 13.84 -12.67
C ASP A 60 14.56 13.40 -12.72
N VAL A 61 13.65 14.07 -13.45
CA VAL A 61 12.27 13.56 -13.69
C VAL A 61 12.27 12.12 -14.22
N GLU A 62 13.24 11.77 -15.06
CA GLU A 62 13.41 10.40 -15.61
C GLU A 62 13.65 9.32 -14.54
N ASN A 63 14.08 9.70 -13.34
CA ASN A 63 14.31 8.79 -12.22
C ASN A 63 13.07 8.62 -11.33
N PHE A 64 12.03 9.43 -11.54
CA PHE A 64 10.78 9.33 -10.80
C PHE A 64 9.85 8.30 -11.42
N VAL A 65 9.36 7.40 -10.58
CA VAL A 65 8.39 6.38 -10.95
C VAL A 65 7.15 6.54 -10.08
N LEU A 66 5.99 6.50 -10.72
CA LEU A 66 4.69 6.54 -10.05
C LEU A 66 4.52 5.28 -9.21
N LEU A 67 4.27 5.43 -7.91
CA LEU A 67 3.89 4.30 -7.06
C LEU A 67 2.45 3.85 -7.37
N PRO A 68 2.10 2.59 -7.04
CA PRO A 68 0.71 2.16 -6.98
C PRO A 68 -0.15 3.16 -6.20
N THR A 69 -1.41 3.37 -6.58
CA THR A 69 -2.34 4.20 -5.81
C THR A 69 -3.04 3.35 -4.76
N ALA A 70 -3.63 3.99 -3.74
CA ALA A 70 -4.41 3.28 -2.72
C ALA A 70 -5.56 2.45 -3.32
N ASP A 71 -6.08 2.85 -4.49
CA ASP A 71 -7.12 2.12 -5.24
C ASP A 71 -6.67 0.73 -5.73
N GLU A 72 -5.36 0.45 -5.81
CA GLU A 72 -4.84 -0.87 -6.19
C GLU A 72 -5.10 -1.93 -5.11
N LEU A 73 -5.45 -1.51 -3.89
CA LEU A 73 -5.85 -2.38 -2.81
C LEU A 73 -7.36 -2.26 -2.57
N ASP A 74 -8.13 -3.23 -3.07
CA ASP A 74 -9.57 -3.27 -2.83
C ASP A 74 -9.84 -3.50 -1.33
N GLU A 75 -10.29 -2.46 -0.63
CA GLU A 75 -10.56 -2.51 0.82
C GLU A 75 -11.59 -3.59 1.18
N HIS A 76 -12.55 -3.87 0.30
CA HIS A 76 -13.55 -4.90 0.55
C HIS A 76 -12.93 -6.29 0.45
N GLU A 77 -12.19 -6.58 -0.63
CA GLU A 77 -11.48 -7.86 -0.78
C GLU A 77 -10.45 -8.07 0.33
N LEU A 78 -9.76 -7.01 0.75
CA LEU A 78 -8.81 -7.06 1.85
C LEU A 78 -9.48 -7.47 3.17
N ARG A 79 -10.64 -6.90 3.49
CA ARG A 79 -11.40 -7.27 4.71
C ARG A 79 -11.85 -8.72 4.67
N GLU A 80 -12.42 -9.17 3.55
CA GLU A 80 -12.87 -10.55 3.37
C GLU A 80 -11.70 -11.54 3.48
N ALA A 81 -10.57 -11.23 2.85
CA ALA A 81 -9.36 -12.04 2.91
C ALA A 81 -8.80 -12.12 4.34
N PHE A 82 -8.85 -11.02 5.10
CA PHE A 82 -8.45 -11.02 6.51
C PHE A 82 -9.35 -11.94 7.34
N ILE A 83 -10.67 -11.80 7.25
CA ILE A 83 -11.64 -12.64 7.97
C ILE A 83 -11.42 -14.12 7.62
N ALA A 84 -11.17 -14.44 6.34
CA ALA A 84 -10.89 -15.79 5.89
C ALA A 84 -9.58 -16.37 6.46
N SER A 85 -8.59 -15.52 6.75
CA SER A 85 -7.29 -15.90 7.30
C SER A 85 -7.29 -16.17 8.81
N LEU A 86 -8.32 -15.70 9.53
CA LEU A 86 -8.47 -15.91 10.97
C LEU A 86 -8.68 -17.38 11.33
N ASP A 87 -8.37 -17.75 12.56
CA ASP A 87 -8.72 -19.08 13.04
C ASP A 87 -10.25 -19.25 13.15
N LYS A 88 -10.72 -20.49 13.20
CA LYS A 88 -12.16 -20.79 13.16
C LYS A 88 -12.94 -20.04 14.24
N HIS A 89 -12.43 -19.96 15.47
CA HIS A 89 -13.15 -19.32 16.57
C HIS A 89 -13.26 -17.82 16.36
N GLN A 90 -12.15 -17.16 15.99
CA GLN A 90 -12.13 -15.73 15.68
C GLN A 90 -13.06 -15.39 14.52
N ARG A 91 -13.00 -16.19 13.44
CA ARG A 91 -13.85 -16.00 12.27
C ARG A 91 -15.32 -16.21 12.57
N ASP A 92 -15.69 -17.27 13.28
CA ASP A 92 -17.08 -17.54 13.67
C ASP A 92 -17.62 -16.36 14.51
N ASN A 93 -16.83 -15.86 15.48
CA ASN A 93 -17.20 -14.67 16.25
C ASN A 93 -17.29 -13.40 15.39
N PHE A 94 -16.44 -13.26 14.38
CA PHE A 94 -16.50 -12.12 13.44
C PHE A 94 -17.83 -12.11 12.69
N LEU A 95 -18.21 -13.26 12.12
CA LEU A 95 -19.42 -13.41 11.33
C LEU A 95 -20.70 -13.26 12.16
N ASP A 96 -20.67 -13.67 13.43
CA ASP A 96 -21.82 -13.54 14.34
C ASP A 96 -22.11 -12.08 14.74
N ASN A 97 -21.11 -11.18 14.65
CA ASN A 97 -21.25 -9.76 15.00
C ASN A 97 -21.33 -8.83 13.77
N TYR A 98 -21.20 -9.37 12.56
CA TYR A 98 -21.20 -8.59 11.33
C TYR A 98 -22.59 -8.58 10.67
N ASP A 99 -23.25 -7.41 10.68
CA ASP A 99 -24.61 -7.22 10.17
C ASP A 99 -24.62 -6.68 8.73
N GLY A 100 -23.51 -6.08 8.28
CA GLY A 100 -23.27 -5.60 6.92
C GLY A 100 -24.01 -4.30 6.59
N ILE A 101 -24.44 -3.53 7.59
CA ILE A 101 -25.16 -2.26 7.41
C ILE A 101 -24.17 -1.12 7.16
N ASP A 102 -23.12 -1.04 7.98
CA ASP A 102 -21.91 -0.26 7.69
C ASP A 102 -20.68 -1.18 7.65
N PRO A 103 -20.44 -1.86 6.51
CA PRO A 103 -19.38 -2.86 6.35
C PRO A 103 -17.99 -2.44 6.81
N ARG A 104 -17.65 -1.15 6.71
CA ARG A 104 -16.31 -0.66 7.07
C ARG A 104 -16.22 -0.39 8.56
N GLU A 105 -17.18 0.36 9.11
CA GLU A 105 -17.18 0.70 10.53
C GLU A 105 -17.36 -0.56 11.38
N GLU A 106 -18.33 -1.42 11.04
CA GLU A 106 -18.56 -2.68 11.75
C GLU A 106 -17.33 -3.58 11.74
N PHE A 107 -16.63 -3.69 10.61
CA PHE A 107 -15.39 -4.46 10.54
C PHE A 107 -14.34 -3.95 11.53
N LEU A 108 -14.12 -2.63 11.58
CA LEU A 108 -13.12 -2.04 12.46
C LEU A 108 -13.52 -2.17 13.94
N ASP A 109 -14.81 -2.01 14.24
CA ASP A 109 -15.35 -2.19 15.58
C ASP A 109 -15.12 -3.63 16.06
N ILE A 110 -15.42 -4.63 15.23
CA ILE A 110 -15.19 -6.04 15.57
C ILE A 110 -13.69 -6.35 15.73
N VAL A 111 -12.83 -5.80 14.86
CA VAL A 111 -11.37 -5.91 14.98
C VAL A 111 -10.90 -5.38 16.34
N TYR A 112 -11.39 -4.21 16.75
CA TYR A 112 -11.05 -3.59 18.03
C TYR A 112 -11.60 -4.39 19.22
N GLU A 113 -12.88 -4.80 19.18
CA GLU A 113 -13.52 -5.56 20.25
C GLU A 113 -12.88 -6.92 20.49
N GLN A 114 -12.34 -7.56 19.44
CA GLN A 114 -11.65 -8.84 19.54
C GLN A 114 -10.14 -8.70 19.84
N GLY A 115 -9.59 -7.48 19.88
CA GLY A 115 -8.17 -7.24 20.09
C GLY A 115 -7.29 -7.69 18.92
N LEU A 116 -7.79 -7.58 17.69
CA LEU A 116 -7.14 -8.05 16.45
C LEU A 116 -6.43 -6.91 15.70
N GLU A 117 -6.24 -5.74 16.31
CA GLU A 117 -5.70 -4.56 15.61
C GLU A 117 -4.28 -4.81 15.10
N SER A 118 -3.47 -5.54 15.86
CA SER A 118 -2.09 -5.87 15.46
C SER A 118 -2.08 -6.83 14.27
N GLU A 119 -2.96 -7.82 14.27
CA GLU A 119 -3.13 -8.82 13.22
C GLU A 119 -3.65 -8.16 11.94
N TRP A 120 -4.65 -7.28 12.07
CA TRP A 120 -5.20 -6.51 10.96
C TRP A 120 -4.15 -5.61 10.32
N ASN A 121 -3.42 -4.82 11.13
CA ASN A 121 -2.36 -3.96 10.62
C ASN A 121 -1.26 -4.77 9.93
N SER A 122 -0.82 -5.87 10.53
CA SER A 122 0.19 -6.74 9.92
C SER A 122 -0.29 -7.39 8.63
N PHE A 123 -1.56 -7.79 8.55
CA PHE A 123 -2.16 -8.36 7.35
C PHE A 123 -2.22 -7.32 6.22
N ARG A 124 -2.70 -6.11 6.52
CA ARG A 124 -2.73 -4.98 5.57
C ARG A 124 -1.34 -4.65 5.05
N ASP A 125 -0.33 -4.57 5.92
CA ASP A 125 1.04 -4.29 5.52
C ASP A 125 1.61 -5.37 4.59
N LYS A 126 1.31 -6.65 4.87
CA LYS A 126 1.73 -7.78 4.03
C LYS A 126 1.02 -7.79 2.67
N ALA A 127 -0.23 -7.36 2.60
CA ALA A 127 -0.96 -7.21 1.34
C ALA A 127 -0.37 -6.05 0.50
N ALA A 128 -0.16 -4.89 1.12
CA ALA A 128 0.52 -3.76 0.48
C ALA A 128 1.93 -4.13 -0.02
N ALA A 129 2.67 -4.93 0.77
CA ALA A 129 3.99 -5.42 0.41
C ALA A 129 3.97 -6.30 -0.87
N ASP A 130 2.91 -7.09 -1.10
CA ASP A 130 2.79 -7.90 -2.32
C ASP A 130 2.57 -7.03 -3.57
N ILE A 131 1.72 -6.00 -3.44
CA ILE A 131 1.46 -5.01 -4.50
C ILE A 131 2.76 -4.27 -4.85
N LEU A 132 3.44 -3.72 -3.84
CA LEU A 132 4.65 -2.93 -4.01
C LEU A 132 5.82 -3.78 -4.53
N LEU A 133 5.93 -5.03 -4.10
CA LEU A 133 6.94 -5.95 -4.64
C LEU A 133 6.67 -6.25 -6.12
N THR A 134 5.41 -6.49 -6.49
CA THR A 134 5.01 -6.76 -7.88
C THR A 134 5.28 -5.54 -8.77
N TRP A 135 4.91 -4.35 -8.30
CA TRP A 135 5.21 -3.08 -8.96
C TRP A 135 6.72 -2.88 -9.15
N ALA A 136 7.52 -3.01 -8.08
CA ALA A 136 8.96 -2.80 -8.15
C ALA A 136 9.65 -3.76 -9.13
N LEU A 137 9.19 -5.02 -9.19
CA LEU A 137 9.66 -5.98 -10.17
C LEU A 137 9.32 -5.58 -11.62
N GLY A 138 8.11 -5.05 -11.85
CA GLY A 138 7.70 -4.50 -13.15
C GLY A 138 8.57 -3.33 -13.60
N GLU A 139 8.92 -2.45 -12.67
CA GLU A 139 9.76 -1.26 -12.87
C GLU A 139 11.27 -1.56 -12.85
N SER A 140 11.65 -2.84 -12.70
CA SER A 140 13.06 -3.27 -12.57
C SER A 140 13.81 -2.57 -11.42
N ILE A 141 13.11 -2.22 -10.34
CA ILE A 141 13.66 -1.61 -9.13
C ILE A 141 14.20 -2.74 -8.24
N PRO A 142 15.49 -2.71 -7.85
CA PRO A 142 16.03 -3.70 -6.93
C PRO A 142 15.41 -3.54 -5.54
N VAL A 143 14.84 -4.61 -5.01
CA VAL A 143 14.21 -4.63 -3.68
C VAL A 143 14.85 -5.72 -2.82
N ASN A 144 15.14 -5.38 -1.57
CA ASN A 144 15.44 -6.33 -0.51
C ASN A 144 14.12 -6.75 0.16
N LYS A 145 13.72 -8.01 -0.02
CA LYS A 145 12.50 -8.56 0.58
C LYS A 145 12.73 -8.88 2.05
N ASP A 146 12.69 -7.85 2.88
CA ASP A 146 12.92 -7.90 4.33
C ASP A 146 11.65 -8.08 5.18
N MET A 147 10.49 -8.23 4.53
CA MET A 147 9.22 -8.56 5.16
C MET A 147 8.45 -9.62 4.36
N GLU A 148 7.47 -10.25 5.02
CA GLU A 148 6.55 -11.19 4.38
C GLU A 148 5.56 -10.48 3.46
N THR A 149 5.03 -11.20 2.48
CA THR A 149 3.98 -10.71 1.57
C THR A 149 2.82 -11.69 1.58
N ILE A 150 1.59 -11.17 1.41
CA ILE A 150 0.38 -11.98 1.26
C ILE A 150 -0.32 -11.53 -0.03
N ASN A 151 -0.55 -12.47 -0.93
CA ASN A 151 -1.34 -12.23 -2.12
C ASN A 151 -2.81 -12.55 -1.82
N ILE A 152 -3.62 -11.53 -1.57
CA ILE A 152 -5.02 -11.69 -1.18
C ILE A 152 -5.88 -12.35 -2.26
N ASN A 153 -5.47 -12.23 -3.53
CA ASN A 153 -6.13 -12.87 -4.68
C ASN A 153 -5.89 -14.39 -4.79
N LYS A 154 -5.10 -14.96 -3.89
CA LYS A 154 -4.71 -16.39 -3.89
C LYS A 154 -4.95 -17.10 -2.55
N LEU A 155 -5.59 -16.42 -1.59
CA LEU A 155 -6.03 -17.01 -0.32
C LEU A 155 -7.31 -17.84 -0.52
#